data_AF-A0A9Q1EWL6-F1
#
_entry.id   AF-A0A9Q1EWL6-F1
#
_cell.length_a   1.000
_cell.length_b   1.000
_cell.length_c   1.000
_cell.angle_alpha   90.00
_cell.angle_beta   90.00
_cell.angle_gamma   90.00
#
_symmetry.space_group_name_H-M   'P 1'
#
loop_
_entity.id
_entity.type
_entity.pdbx_description
1 polymer ?
#
loop_
_entity_poly.entity_id
_entity_poly.type
_entity_poly.pdbx_seq_one_letter_code
_entity_poly.pdbx_strand_id
1 'polypeptide(L)'
;MQDDDACAWWCGQCHSKDNSTKVSSHLRSNSVLLILLLVSETESPFVKEAGFSNWRKALEKIREHKKSRIHVNANQRLAALRSTPINALLSDATAKNQQTAREVLEILFSSVRFLGRQGLPLRGNENRDGVLWQLMVERVRSDRDHCDWLNKRDNWMSPNIQNEILELFVHEIQRQVAKKASQSPFLELSADGTTDITGKEQFSCNIQFADANLQVHNVFLSFYNASDTTAETLFLCVKDVLIRLNLSMERLQGYCFDGASNMSGRFMGVQARLKEVCPDSVYVHCTNHSLDLVLQEVAREVRLVTDTLNFVQEVTATINESAKRKALYQSLFGCGEVVSNLLALCPTRWCVKVAALSRLLTCYGEMLQTFRTVESDKTIKGETRAKVSGLLTKATSKSLAY
;
A
#
# COMPACT_ATOMS: atom_id res chain seq x y z
N MET A 1 54.98 -19.17 -22.18
CA MET A 1 55.42 -19.79 -20.92
C MET A 1 54.15 -20.12 -20.15
N GLN A 2 53.96 -21.40 -19.85
CA GLN A 2 53.21 -22.01 -18.74
C GLN A 2 51.78 -21.49 -18.38
N ASP A 3 50.84 -22.44 -18.32
CA ASP A 3 50.06 -22.87 -17.13
C ASP A 3 49.40 -21.75 -16.26
N ASP A 4 48.20 -21.83 -15.69
CA ASP A 4 47.09 -22.81 -15.60
C ASP A 4 45.88 -22.05 -14.94
N ASP A 5 44.60 -22.47 -14.86
CA ASP A 5 43.79 -23.59 -15.37
C ASP A 5 42.28 -23.16 -15.28
N ALA A 6 41.35 -24.07 -15.60
CA ALA A 6 40.06 -24.30 -14.94
C ALA A 6 38.75 -23.73 -15.54
N CYS A 7 37.97 -24.67 -16.07
CA CYS A 7 36.51 -24.80 -15.92
C CYS A 7 35.54 -23.94 -16.74
N ALA A 8 35.46 -24.32 -18.03
CA ALA A 8 34.24 -24.91 -18.60
C ALA A 8 32.90 -24.15 -18.45
N TRP A 9 32.65 -23.23 -19.39
CA TRP A 9 31.33 -23.01 -19.98
C TRP A 9 31.40 -23.42 -21.45
N TRP A 10 30.42 -24.18 -21.97
CA TRP A 10 30.27 -24.34 -23.42
C TRP A 10 28.88 -23.97 -23.91
N CYS A 11 28.89 -23.13 -24.94
CA CYS A 11 27.77 -22.53 -25.63
C CYS A 11 27.17 -23.51 -26.65
N GLY A 12 26.03 -23.15 -27.27
CA GLY A 12 25.81 -23.58 -28.66
C GLY A 12 24.41 -24.00 -29.07
N GLN A 13 23.47 -23.06 -29.15
CA GLN A 13 22.67 -22.98 -30.39
C GLN A 13 23.63 -22.55 -31.52
N CYS A 14 23.50 -22.92 -32.80
CA CYS A 14 22.36 -23.42 -33.56
C CYS A 14 22.87 -24.09 -34.85
N HIS A 15 22.22 -25.14 -35.36
CA HIS A 15 21.61 -25.16 -36.70
C HIS A 15 21.12 -26.55 -37.15
N SER A 16 20.07 -26.52 -37.94
CA SER A 16 19.42 -27.66 -38.60
C SER A 16 20.33 -28.41 -39.59
N LYS A 17 20.24 -29.73 -39.56
CA LYS A 17 20.20 -30.58 -40.77
C LYS A 17 19.41 -31.84 -40.48
N ASP A 18 18.76 -32.38 -41.50
CA ASP A 18 17.97 -33.61 -41.41
C ASP A 18 18.74 -34.76 -40.77
N ASN A 19 18.08 -35.51 -39.88
CA ASN A 19 18.24 -36.95 -39.92
C ASN A 19 16.95 -37.67 -39.51
N SER A 20 16.40 -38.36 -40.49
CA SER A 20 15.23 -39.21 -40.39
C SER A 20 15.46 -40.40 -39.46
N THR A 21 14.35 -40.91 -38.90
CA THR A 21 14.19 -42.32 -38.50
C THR A 21 15.29 -42.97 -37.67
N LYS A 22 15.17 -42.91 -36.34
CA LYS A 22 15.28 -44.08 -35.42
C LYS A 22 15.09 -43.62 -33.98
N VAL A 23 13.92 -43.89 -33.41
CA VAL A 23 13.62 -44.28 -32.00
C VAL A 23 12.10 -44.21 -31.81
N SER A 24 11.52 -45.27 -31.23
CA SER A 24 10.11 -45.52 -30.83
C SER A 24 9.32 -46.59 -31.60
N SER A 25 9.89 -47.23 -32.64
CA SER A 25 9.34 -48.50 -33.17
C SER A 25 9.35 -49.63 -32.11
N HIS A 26 10.31 -49.60 -31.18
CA HIS A 26 10.38 -50.58 -30.08
C HIS A 26 9.29 -50.41 -28.99
N LEU A 27 8.85 -49.19 -28.68
CA LEU A 27 7.78 -48.97 -27.69
C LEU A 27 6.39 -49.33 -28.24
N ARG A 28 6.17 -49.19 -29.55
CA ARG A 28 4.94 -49.68 -30.20
C ARG A 28 4.91 -51.21 -30.34
N SER A 29 6.05 -51.85 -30.60
CA SER A 29 6.12 -53.32 -30.72
C SER A 29 5.78 -54.03 -29.41
N ASN A 30 6.37 -53.62 -28.29
CA ASN A 30 6.13 -54.25 -26.99
C ASN A 30 4.68 -54.10 -26.52
N SER A 31 4.02 -52.98 -26.83
CA SER A 31 2.60 -52.77 -26.50
C SER A 31 1.68 -53.76 -27.22
N VAL A 32 1.97 -54.11 -28.48
CA VAL A 32 1.20 -55.12 -29.25
C VAL A 32 1.52 -56.53 -28.78
N LEU A 33 2.80 -56.82 -28.48
CA LEU A 33 3.22 -58.14 -27.98
C LEU A 33 2.60 -58.45 -26.61
N LEU A 34 2.49 -57.47 -25.71
CA LEU A 34 1.90 -57.64 -24.38
C LEU A 34 0.36 -57.84 -24.43
N ILE A 35 -0.31 -57.32 -25.47
CA ILE A 35 -1.74 -57.56 -25.70
C ILE A 35 -1.97 -59.00 -26.17
N LEU A 36 -1.07 -59.58 -26.96
CA LEU A 36 -1.15 -60.98 -27.40
C LEU A 36 -0.79 -61.98 -26.29
N LEU A 37 0.18 -61.66 -25.42
CA LEU A 37 0.66 -62.54 -24.35
C LEU A 37 -0.29 -62.74 -23.16
N LEU A 38 -1.43 -62.04 -23.11
CA LEU A 38 -2.37 -62.08 -21.98
C LEU A 38 -3.79 -62.57 -22.34
N VAL A 39 -3.95 -63.21 -23.51
CA VAL A 39 -5.22 -63.88 -23.90
C VAL A 39 -5.12 -65.38 -23.60
N SER A 40 -5.18 -65.74 -22.32
CA SER A 40 -5.21 -67.14 -21.86
C SER A 40 -6.63 -67.75 -21.86
N GLU A 41 -7.49 -67.35 -22.79
CA GLU A 41 -8.80 -67.97 -23.05
C GLU A 41 -8.85 -68.40 -24.52
N THR A 42 -8.90 -69.71 -24.76
CA THR A 42 -8.63 -70.35 -26.06
C THR A 42 -9.80 -70.35 -27.04
N GLU A 43 -10.91 -69.68 -26.74
CA GLU A 43 -12.12 -69.70 -27.58
C GLU A 43 -12.55 -68.30 -28.04
N SER A 44 -12.06 -67.91 -29.21
CA SER A 44 -12.62 -66.84 -30.04
C SER A 44 -12.94 -67.41 -31.43
N PRO A 45 -14.01 -66.96 -32.13
CA PRO A 45 -14.30 -67.39 -33.50
C PRO A 45 -13.14 -67.22 -34.48
N PHE A 46 -12.18 -66.33 -34.17
CA PHE A 46 -11.02 -66.00 -35.00
C PHE A 46 -9.66 -66.42 -34.41
N VAL A 47 -9.62 -66.95 -33.18
CA VAL A 47 -8.38 -67.45 -32.55
C VAL A 47 -8.47 -68.96 -32.48
N LYS A 48 -8.04 -69.61 -33.56
CA LYS A 48 -7.93 -71.06 -33.72
C LYS A 48 -6.63 -71.35 -34.46
N GLU A 49 -5.97 -72.46 -34.16
CA GLU A 49 -4.66 -72.82 -34.74
C GLU A 49 -4.67 -72.87 -36.28
N ALA A 50 -5.78 -73.30 -36.88
CA ALA A 50 -5.97 -73.37 -38.33
C ALA A 50 -6.50 -72.06 -38.98
N GLY A 51 -6.67 -70.98 -38.22
CA GLY A 51 -7.25 -69.72 -38.69
C GLY A 51 -8.75 -69.77 -38.98
N PHE A 52 -9.28 -68.69 -39.57
CA PHE A 52 -10.70 -68.56 -39.95
C PHE A 52 -10.89 -68.63 -41.46
N SER A 53 -11.61 -69.65 -41.94
CA SER A 53 -11.82 -69.93 -43.36
C SER A 53 -13.26 -69.72 -43.87
N ASN A 54 -14.26 -69.66 -42.98
CA ASN A 54 -15.67 -69.59 -43.38
C ASN A 54 -16.17 -68.14 -43.57
N TRP A 55 -15.62 -67.46 -44.56
CA TRP A 55 -15.92 -66.05 -44.87
C TRP A 55 -17.39 -65.77 -45.21
N ARG A 56 -18.16 -66.78 -45.65
CA ARG A 56 -19.62 -66.65 -45.86
C ARG A 56 -20.38 -66.31 -44.57
N LYS A 57 -19.84 -66.68 -43.40
CA LYS A 57 -20.37 -66.33 -42.07
C LYS A 57 -19.57 -65.22 -41.36
N ALA A 58 -18.73 -64.46 -42.07
CA ALA A 58 -17.87 -63.46 -41.44
C ALA A 58 -18.64 -62.44 -40.59
N LEU A 59 -19.74 -61.86 -41.09
CA LEU A 59 -20.54 -60.88 -40.33
C LEU A 59 -21.18 -61.47 -39.05
N GLU A 60 -21.63 -62.71 -39.10
CA GLU A 60 -22.15 -63.46 -37.95
C GLU A 60 -21.04 -63.64 -36.89
N LYS A 61 -19.88 -64.14 -37.34
CA LYS A 61 -18.74 -64.44 -36.46
C LYS A 61 -18.05 -63.18 -35.90
N ILE A 62 -18.03 -62.07 -36.65
CA ILE A 62 -17.59 -60.74 -36.16
C ILE A 62 -18.53 -60.24 -35.04
N ARG A 63 -19.86 -60.41 -35.19
CA ARG A 63 -20.82 -60.03 -34.14
C ARG A 63 -20.68 -60.89 -32.89
N GLU A 64 -20.39 -62.18 -33.03
CA GLU A 64 -20.06 -63.06 -31.90
C GLU A 64 -18.76 -62.65 -31.22
N HIS A 65 -17.68 -62.43 -31.98
CA HIS A 65 -16.40 -61.98 -31.43
C HIS A 65 -16.54 -60.64 -30.69
N LYS A 66 -17.32 -59.67 -31.22
CA LYS A 66 -17.59 -58.40 -30.53
C LYS A 66 -18.23 -58.58 -29.15
N LYS A 67 -18.99 -59.66 -28.95
CA LYS A 67 -19.60 -60.04 -27.65
C LYS A 67 -18.70 -60.92 -26.77
N SER A 68 -17.59 -61.44 -27.30
CA SER A 68 -16.69 -62.33 -26.54
C SER A 68 -15.99 -61.61 -25.39
N ARG A 69 -15.74 -62.33 -24.28
CA ARG A 69 -14.94 -61.85 -23.14
C ARG A 69 -13.60 -61.26 -23.58
N ILE A 70 -12.94 -61.90 -24.54
CA ILE A 70 -11.64 -61.49 -25.08
C ILE A 70 -11.74 -60.08 -25.70
N HIS A 71 -12.73 -59.82 -26.56
CA HIS A 71 -12.91 -58.51 -27.20
C HIS A 71 -13.35 -57.44 -26.19
N VAL A 72 -14.20 -57.78 -25.23
CA VAL A 72 -14.65 -56.86 -24.17
C VAL A 72 -13.48 -56.48 -23.26
N ASN A 73 -12.70 -57.45 -22.78
CA ASN A 73 -11.54 -57.24 -21.92
C ASN A 73 -10.41 -56.48 -22.66
N ALA A 74 -10.18 -56.79 -23.94
CA ALA A 74 -9.25 -56.03 -24.78
C ALA A 74 -9.68 -54.57 -24.95
N ASN A 75 -10.98 -54.30 -25.18
CA ASN A 75 -11.51 -52.93 -25.25
C ASN A 75 -11.47 -52.21 -23.89
N GLN A 76 -11.72 -52.90 -22.78
CA GLN A 76 -11.60 -52.35 -21.42
C GLN A 76 -10.15 -51.97 -21.11
N ARG A 77 -9.18 -52.83 -21.45
CA ARG A 77 -7.75 -52.55 -21.31
C ARG A 77 -7.29 -51.43 -22.26
N LEU A 78 -7.79 -51.40 -23.50
CA LEU A 78 -7.53 -50.29 -24.42
C LEU A 78 -8.14 -48.97 -23.92
N ALA A 79 -9.29 -49.00 -23.25
CA ALA A 79 -9.88 -47.83 -22.60
C ALA A 79 -9.09 -47.39 -21.36
N ALA A 80 -8.55 -48.33 -20.57
CA ALA A 80 -7.62 -48.02 -19.48
C ALA A 80 -6.26 -47.47 -19.98
N LEU A 81 -5.86 -47.81 -21.22
CA LEU A 81 -4.71 -47.25 -21.92
C LEU A 81 -5.00 -45.91 -22.62
N ARG A 82 -6.27 -45.46 -22.71
CA ARG A 82 -6.58 -44.11 -23.17
C ARG A 82 -6.21 -43.14 -22.06
N SER A 83 -5.25 -42.26 -22.35
CA SER A 83 -4.74 -41.25 -21.46
C SER A 83 -5.85 -40.35 -20.88
N THR A 84 -5.57 -39.77 -19.71
CA THR A 84 -6.44 -38.80 -19.02
C THR A 84 -7.10 -37.85 -20.02
N PRO A 85 -8.43 -37.76 -20.06
CA PRO A 85 -9.12 -37.02 -21.11
C PRO A 85 -8.80 -35.53 -21.01
N ILE A 86 -8.72 -34.85 -22.16
CA ILE A 86 -8.18 -33.49 -22.27
C ILE A 86 -8.91 -32.49 -21.34
N ASN A 87 -10.22 -32.67 -21.14
CA ASN A 87 -11.01 -31.86 -20.20
C ASN A 87 -10.56 -32.01 -18.75
N ALA A 88 -10.18 -33.21 -18.30
CA ALA A 88 -9.64 -33.42 -16.95
C ALA A 88 -8.24 -32.78 -16.83
N LEU A 89 -7.36 -32.95 -17.82
CA LEU A 89 -6.05 -32.29 -17.83
C LEU A 89 -6.15 -30.75 -17.80
N LEU A 90 -7.11 -30.18 -18.54
CA LEU A 90 -7.39 -28.74 -18.50
C LEU A 90 -8.00 -28.29 -17.16
N SER A 91 -8.84 -29.11 -16.55
CA SER A 91 -9.39 -28.87 -15.21
C SER A 91 -8.29 -28.86 -14.15
N ASP A 92 -7.40 -29.85 -14.16
CA ASP A 92 -6.29 -29.98 -13.21
C ASP A 92 -5.29 -28.83 -13.37
N ALA A 93 -4.96 -28.45 -14.62
CA ALA A 93 -4.13 -27.28 -14.90
C ALA A 93 -4.79 -25.98 -14.43
N THR A 94 -6.11 -25.85 -14.58
CA THR A 94 -6.87 -24.67 -14.09
C THR A 94 -6.88 -24.63 -12.57
N ALA A 95 -7.10 -25.76 -11.90
CA ALA A 95 -7.07 -25.88 -10.45
C ALA A 95 -5.68 -25.53 -9.89
N LYS A 96 -4.60 -26.04 -10.50
CA LYS A 96 -3.23 -25.66 -10.13
C LYS A 96 -2.98 -24.16 -10.28
N ASN A 97 -3.36 -23.59 -11.43
CA ASN A 97 -3.23 -22.13 -11.67
C ASN A 97 -4.02 -21.29 -10.66
N GLN A 98 -5.20 -21.74 -10.24
CA GLN A 98 -6.00 -21.08 -9.20
C GLN A 98 -5.34 -21.19 -7.82
N GLN A 99 -4.73 -22.33 -7.49
CA GLN A 99 -4.03 -22.53 -6.22
C GLN A 99 -2.80 -21.61 -6.11
N THR A 100 -1.91 -21.62 -7.12
CA THR A 100 -0.77 -20.70 -7.17
C THR A 100 -1.21 -19.23 -7.13
N ALA A 101 -2.33 -18.88 -7.77
CA ALA A 101 -2.87 -17.52 -7.69
C ALA A 101 -3.29 -17.15 -6.26
N ARG A 102 -3.91 -18.05 -5.49
CA ARG A 102 -4.27 -17.79 -4.09
C ARG A 102 -3.03 -17.58 -3.23
N GLU A 103 -2.03 -18.45 -3.38
CA GLU A 103 -0.77 -18.40 -2.61
C GLU A 103 -0.02 -17.07 -2.87
N VAL A 104 0.12 -16.65 -4.15
CA VAL A 104 0.73 -15.36 -4.47
C VAL A 104 -0.12 -14.17 -4.00
N LEU A 105 -1.45 -14.26 -4.03
CA LEU A 105 -2.33 -13.21 -3.50
C LEU A 105 -2.24 -13.09 -1.97
N GLU A 106 -2.10 -14.18 -1.23
CA GLU A 106 -1.83 -14.14 0.23
C GLU A 106 -0.48 -13.48 0.53
N ILE A 107 0.55 -13.75 -0.29
CA ILE A 107 1.84 -13.04 -0.23
C ILE A 107 1.63 -11.55 -0.53
N LEU A 108 0.86 -11.18 -1.55
CA LEU A 108 0.56 -9.79 -1.91
C LEU A 108 -0.15 -9.02 -0.79
N PHE A 109 -1.27 -9.55 -0.28
CA PHE A 109 -2.01 -8.92 0.81
C PHE A 109 -1.15 -8.80 2.08
N SER A 110 -0.37 -9.82 2.42
CA SER A 110 0.53 -9.75 3.57
C SER A 110 1.70 -8.77 3.37
N SER A 111 2.20 -8.59 2.14
CA SER A 111 3.20 -7.58 1.78
C SER A 111 2.64 -6.16 1.88
N VAL A 112 1.46 -5.89 1.32
CA VAL A 112 0.79 -4.58 1.44
C VAL A 112 0.51 -4.24 2.90
N ARG A 113 0.01 -5.20 3.69
CA ARG A 113 -0.20 -5.05 5.13
C ARG A 113 1.09 -4.76 5.89
N PHE A 114 2.21 -5.39 5.52
CA PHE A 114 3.51 -5.13 6.13
C PHE A 114 3.96 -3.69 5.82
N LEU A 115 4.00 -3.29 4.56
CA LEU A 115 4.43 -1.95 4.15
C LEU A 115 3.57 -0.85 4.79
N GLY A 116 2.24 -1.02 4.76
CA GLY A 116 1.30 -0.09 5.39
C GLY A 116 1.52 0.07 6.90
N ARG A 117 1.82 -1.03 7.62
CA ARG A 117 2.14 -0.97 9.06
C ARG A 117 3.47 -0.31 9.37
N GLN A 118 4.41 -0.27 8.43
CA GLN A 118 5.70 0.41 8.56
C GLN A 118 5.66 1.86 8.03
N GLY A 119 4.54 2.31 7.48
CA GLY A 119 4.45 3.62 6.80
C GLY A 119 5.31 3.70 5.53
N LEU A 120 5.67 2.56 4.93
CA LEU A 120 6.52 2.49 3.74
C LEU A 120 5.70 2.69 2.46
N PRO A 121 6.24 3.39 1.45
CA PRO A 121 5.57 3.56 0.16
C PRO A 121 5.45 2.21 -0.57
N LEU A 122 4.32 1.97 -1.23
CA LEU A 122 4.12 0.76 -2.05
C LEU A 122 4.74 0.92 -3.46
N ARG A 123 4.62 2.13 -4.03
CA ARG A 123 4.87 2.45 -5.44
C ARG A 123 6.23 3.12 -5.63
N GLY A 124 6.79 2.96 -6.83
CA GLY A 124 7.87 3.79 -7.34
C GLY A 124 7.33 4.72 -8.43
N ASN A 125 8.19 5.10 -9.38
CA ASN A 125 7.78 5.88 -10.56
C ASN A 125 7.17 5.00 -11.65
N GLU A 126 7.44 3.70 -11.63
CA GLU A 126 6.94 2.69 -12.56
C GLU A 126 6.18 1.56 -11.81
N ASN A 127 5.67 0.58 -12.56
CA ASN A 127 4.97 -0.57 -11.96
C ASN A 127 5.93 -1.61 -11.33
N ARG A 128 7.24 -1.56 -11.65
CA ARG A 128 8.23 -2.58 -11.25
C ARG A 128 9.47 -2.04 -10.53
N ASP A 129 9.53 -0.75 -10.21
CA ASP A 129 10.58 -0.15 -9.38
C ASP A 129 10.16 0.04 -7.91
N GLY A 130 8.86 0.04 -7.63
CA GLY A 130 8.30 0.23 -6.29
C GLY A 130 8.65 -0.84 -5.26
N VAL A 131 8.68 -0.44 -3.98
CA VAL A 131 9.04 -1.30 -2.84
C VAL A 131 8.15 -2.55 -2.76
N LEU A 132 6.86 -2.44 -3.11
CA LEU A 132 5.97 -3.60 -3.14
C LEU A 132 6.41 -4.64 -4.17
N TRP A 133 6.81 -4.24 -5.38
CA TRP A 133 7.30 -5.17 -6.40
C TRP A 133 8.60 -5.85 -5.94
N GLN A 134 9.56 -5.07 -5.41
CA GLN A 134 10.83 -5.62 -4.90
C GLN A 134 10.59 -6.64 -3.76
N LEU A 135 9.70 -6.31 -2.82
CA LEU A 135 9.30 -7.22 -1.74
C LEU A 135 8.59 -8.47 -2.25
N MET A 136 7.74 -8.35 -3.28
CA MET A 136 7.08 -9.50 -3.90
C MET A 136 8.11 -10.43 -4.56
N VAL A 137 9.04 -9.89 -5.37
CA VAL A 137 10.11 -10.66 -6.00
C VAL A 137 10.93 -11.44 -4.97
N GLU A 138 11.36 -10.79 -3.89
CA GLU A 138 12.14 -11.45 -2.83
C GLU A 138 11.32 -12.54 -2.11
N ARG A 139 10.02 -12.32 -1.86
CA ARG A 139 9.16 -13.30 -1.19
C ARG A 139 8.76 -14.50 -2.05
N VAL A 140 8.75 -14.39 -3.38
CA VAL A 140 8.45 -15.52 -4.29
C VAL A 140 9.69 -16.22 -4.84
N ARG A 141 10.90 -15.67 -4.64
CA ARG A 141 12.16 -16.08 -5.30
C ARG A 141 12.48 -17.58 -5.29
N SER A 142 12.00 -18.30 -4.26
CA SER A 142 12.28 -19.72 -4.04
C SER A 142 11.33 -20.66 -4.78
N ASP A 143 10.21 -20.16 -5.32
CA ASP A 143 9.21 -20.94 -6.02
C ASP A 143 9.06 -20.45 -7.47
N ARG A 144 9.32 -21.36 -8.43
CA ARG A 144 9.28 -21.03 -9.86
C ARG A 144 7.86 -20.70 -10.34
N ASP A 145 6.84 -21.43 -9.89
CA ASP A 145 5.47 -21.21 -10.36
C ASP A 145 4.94 -19.85 -9.86
N HIS A 146 5.31 -19.45 -8.65
CA HIS A 146 5.03 -18.13 -8.09
C HIS A 146 5.79 -17.01 -8.84
N CYS A 147 7.09 -17.20 -9.13
CA CYS A 147 7.88 -16.27 -9.95
C CYS A 147 7.28 -16.08 -11.35
N ASP A 148 6.85 -17.17 -11.98
CA ASP A 148 6.20 -17.17 -13.29
C ASP A 148 4.85 -16.44 -13.25
N TRP A 149 4.04 -16.66 -12.21
CA TRP A 149 2.76 -15.98 -12.03
C TRP A 149 2.95 -14.46 -11.89
N LEU A 150 3.90 -14.05 -11.03
CA LEU A 150 4.21 -12.64 -10.76
C LEU A 150 4.70 -11.91 -12.01
N ASN A 151 5.55 -12.56 -12.83
CA ASN A 151 6.08 -11.95 -14.03
C ASN A 151 5.08 -11.87 -15.19
N LYS A 152 4.15 -12.84 -15.29
CA LYS A 152 3.12 -12.90 -16.34
C LYS A 152 1.94 -11.96 -16.12
N ARG A 153 1.74 -11.42 -14.90
CA ARG A 153 0.60 -10.55 -14.57
C ARG A 153 1.05 -9.29 -13.83
N ASP A 154 1.16 -8.20 -14.59
CA ASP A 154 1.42 -6.84 -14.08
C ASP A 154 0.19 -6.19 -13.42
N ASN A 155 -1.02 -6.54 -13.86
CA ASN A 155 -2.27 -5.92 -13.43
C ASN A 155 -2.50 -5.98 -11.90
N TRP A 156 -2.15 -7.09 -11.23
CA TRP A 156 -2.36 -7.28 -9.78
C TRP A 156 -1.55 -6.33 -8.88
N MET A 157 -0.54 -5.65 -9.43
CA MET A 157 0.23 -4.62 -8.71
C MET A 157 0.02 -3.23 -9.31
N SER A 158 -0.98 -3.05 -10.17
CA SER A 158 -1.39 -1.72 -10.64
C SER A 158 -1.79 -0.82 -9.47
N PRO A 159 -1.64 0.52 -9.61
CA PRO A 159 -2.05 1.46 -8.57
C PRO A 159 -3.49 1.26 -8.08
N ASN A 160 -4.41 0.92 -8.99
CA ASN A 160 -5.83 0.70 -8.67
C ASN A 160 -6.03 -0.50 -7.75
N ILE A 161 -5.44 -1.66 -8.07
CA ILE A 161 -5.56 -2.86 -7.22
C ILE A 161 -4.84 -2.67 -5.88
N GLN A 162 -3.72 -1.93 -5.86
CA GLN A 162 -3.09 -1.56 -4.59
C GLN A 162 -4.01 -0.68 -3.70
N ASN A 163 -4.75 0.28 -4.29
CA ASN A 163 -5.74 1.07 -3.55
C ASN A 163 -6.88 0.17 -3.04
N GLU A 164 -7.43 -0.70 -3.89
CA GLU A 164 -8.51 -1.63 -3.52
C GLU A 164 -8.12 -2.52 -2.33
N ILE A 165 -6.89 -3.06 -2.32
CA ILE A 165 -6.37 -3.85 -1.18
C ILE A 165 -6.27 -2.99 0.09
N LEU A 166 -5.83 -1.73 -0.01
CA LEU A 166 -5.77 -0.81 1.12
C LEU A 166 -7.18 -0.45 1.63
N GLU A 167 -8.14 -0.19 0.75
CA GLU A 167 -9.54 0.08 1.07
C GLU A 167 -10.20 -1.12 1.78
N LEU A 168 -9.93 -2.36 1.33
CA LEU A 168 -10.36 -3.57 2.02
C LEU A 168 -9.82 -3.67 3.45
N PHE A 169 -8.55 -3.29 3.69
CA PHE A 169 -7.99 -3.22 5.03
C PHE A 169 -8.62 -2.10 5.88
N VAL A 170 -8.82 -0.90 5.31
CA VAL A 170 -9.49 0.22 5.99
C VAL A 170 -10.90 -0.18 6.41
N HIS A 171 -11.69 -0.78 5.51
CA HIS A 171 -13.04 -1.23 5.82
C HIS A 171 -13.07 -2.34 6.88
N GLU A 172 -12.11 -3.26 6.89
CA GLU A 172 -12.05 -4.28 7.94
C GLU A 172 -11.69 -3.69 9.31
N ILE A 173 -10.73 -2.77 9.36
CA ILE A 173 -10.39 -2.04 10.59
C ILE A 173 -11.61 -1.24 11.08
N GLN A 174 -12.27 -0.48 10.19
CA GLN A 174 -13.47 0.27 10.51
C GLN A 174 -14.62 -0.61 11.02
N ARG A 175 -14.86 -1.78 10.42
CA ARG A 175 -15.84 -2.77 10.93
C ARG A 175 -15.51 -3.24 12.34
N GLN A 176 -14.24 -3.52 12.63
CA GLN A 176 -13.81 -3.95 13.96
C GLN A 176 -13.96 -2.83 15.00
N VAL A 177 -13.64 -1.59 14.63
CA VAL A 177 -13.82 -0.40 15.49
C VAL A 177 -15.31 -0.16 15.75
N ALA A 178 -16.15 -0.14 14.71
CA ALA A 178 -17.60 0.01 14.82
C ALA A 178 -18.24 -1.09 15.67
N LYS A 179 -17.79 -2.35 15.54
CA LYS A 179 -18.26 -3.47 16.38
C LYS A 179 -17.94 -3.27 17.87
N LYS A 180 -16.80 -2.64 18.21
CA LYS A 180 -16.46 -2.29 19.60
C LYS A 180 -17.24 -1.05 20.08
N ALA A 181 -17.26 0.01 19.28
CA ALA A 181 -17.96 1.26 19.60
C ALA A 181 -19.46 1.04 19.81
N SER A 182 -20.10 0.20 19.00
CA SER A 182 -21.53 -0.16 19.14
C SER A 182 -21.88 -0.97 20.40
N GLN A 183 -20.88 -1.49 21.13
CA GLN A 183 -21.07 -2.09 22.46
C GLN A 183 -21.04 -1.04 23.58
N SER A 184 -20.47 0.14 23.32
CA SER A 184 -20.51 1.26 24.27
C SER A 184 -21.91 1.89 24.30
N PRO A 185 -22.43 2.26 25.49
CA PRO A 185 -23.64 3.06 25.59
C PRO A 185 -23.42 4.50 25.10
N PHE A 186 -22.20 5.01 25.22
CA PHE A 186 -21.85 6.41 24.94
C PHE A 186 -20.69 6.50 23.95
N LEU A 187 -20.77 7.50 23.08
CA LEU A 187 -19.77 7.83 22.07
C LEU A 187 -19.40 9.30 22.21
N GLU A 188 -18.15 9.63 21.92
CA GLU A 188 -17.68 10.99 21.70
C GLU A 188 -17.03 11.08 20.31
N LEU A 189 -17.25 12.19 19.61
CA LEU A 189 -16.76 12.43 18.26
C LEU A 189 -15.79 13.60 18.26
N SER A 190 -14.55 13.40 17.84
CA SER A 190 -13.63 14.51 17.57
C SER A 190 -13.36 14.62 16.09
N ALA A 191 -13.38 15.83 15.54
CA ALA A 191 -13.08 16.03 14.13
C ALA A 191 -12.42 17.39 13.86
N ASP A 192 -11.57 17.43 12.84
CA ASP A 192 -10.76 18.59 12.49
C ASP A 192 -10.58 18.71 10.97
N GLY A 193 -10.58 19.95 10.47
CA GLY A 193 -10.43 20.26 9.06
C GLY A 193 -8.96 20.22 8.62
N THR A 194 -8.69 19.65 7.45
CA THR A 194 -7.35 19.63 6.87
C THR A 194 -7.42 19.62 5.36
N THR A 195 -6.47 20.28 4.70
CA THR A 195 -6.34 20.23 3.24
C THR A 195 -5.37 19.11 2.83
N ASP A 196 -5.69 18.37 1.78
CA ASP A 196 -4.78 17.37 1.18
C ASP A 196 -3.68 18.02 0.32
N ILE A 197 -2.73 17.21 -0.16
CA ILE A 197 -1.61 17.68 -1.01
C ILE A 197 -2.04 18.24 -2.37
N THR A 198 -3.31 18.04 -2.77
CA THR A 198 -3.90 18.58 -4.00
C THR A 198 -4.71 19.85 -3.78
N GLY A 199 -4.82 20.33 -2.54
CA GLY A 199 -5.61 21.50 -2.18
C GLY A 199 -7.09 21.19 -1.90
N LYS A 200 -7.47 19.92 -1.70
CA LYS A 200 -8.86 19.54 -1.39
C LYS A 200 -9.10 19.49 0.10
N GLU A 201 -10.24 20.02 0.52
CA GLU A 201 -10.68 19.98 1.91
C GLU A 201 -11.10 18.56 2.33
N GLN A 202 -10.57 18.15 3.47
CA GLN A 202 -10.82 16.86 4.11
C GLN A 202 -11.17 17.08 5.58
N PHE A 203 -11.96 16.16 6.09
CA PHE A 203 -12.43 16.15 7.46
C PHE A 203 -11.86 14.91 8.14
N SER A 204 -10.90 15.13 9.04
CA SER A 204 -10.36 14.07 9.89
C SER A 204 -11.39 13.75 10.98
N CYS A 205 -11.62 12.47 11.25
CA CYS A 205 -12.68 12.04 12.16
C CYS A 205 -12.19 10.90 13.05
N ASN A 206 -12.31 11.07 14.37
CA ASN A 206 -12.05 10.05 15.38
C ASN A 206 -13.30 9.80 16.21
N ILE A 207 -13.49 8.55 16.62
CA ILE A 207 -14.51 8.15 17.60
C ILE A 207 -13.83 7.75 18.90
N GLN A 208 -14.42 8.15 20.02
CA GLN A 208 -14.00 7.80 21.35
C GLN A 208 -15.13 7.06 22.09
N PHE A 209 -14.79 5.97 22.77
CA PHE A 209 -15.73 5.12 23.50
C PHE A 209 -15.04 4.36 24.62
N ALA A 210 -15.81 3.92 25.63
CA ALA A 210 -15.32 3.02 26.67
C ALA A 210 -15.70 1.57 26.34
N ASP A 211 -14.80 0.62 26.60
CA ASP A 211 -15.13 -0.80 26.55
C ASP A 211 -15.71 -1.33 27.87
N ALA A 212 -16.06 -2.63 27.90
CA ALA A 212 -16.63 -3.27 29.08
C ALA A 212 -15.70 -3.30 30.32
N ASN A 213 -14.40 -3.04 30.14
CA ASN A 213 -13.41 -2.91 31.22
C ASN A 213 -13.15 -1.44 31.59
N LEU A 214 -14.02 -0.54 31.15
CA LEU A 214 -13.91 0.93 31.28
C LEU A 214 -12.62 1.50 30.67
N GLN A 215 -11.98 0.79 29.73
CA GLN A 215 -10.84 1.33 29.01
C GLN A 215 -11.33 2.25 27.89
N VAL A 216 -10.81 3.47 27.87
CA VAL A 216 -11.16 4.48 26.89
C VAL A 216 -10.32 4.27 25.62
N HIS A 217 -11.00 4.00 24.51
CA HIS A 217 -10.40 3.89 23.19
C HIS A 217 -10.71 5.17 22.42
N ASN A 218 -9.69 5.90 21.97
CA ASN A 218 -9.82 6.97 20.98
C ASN A 218 -9.22 6.47 19.66
N VAL A 219 -10.03 6.41 18.61
CA VAL A 219 -9.68 5.72 17.36
C VAL A 219 -10.00 6.60 16.16
N PHE A 220 -8.96 6.91 15.37
CA PHE A 220 -9.08 7.52 14.05
C PHE A 220 -9.85 6.61 13.10
N LEU A 221 -10.90 7.14 12.48
CA LEU A 221 -11.77 6.41 11.56
C LEU A 221 -11.30 6.53 10.11
N SER A 222 -11.14 7.77 9.64
CA SER A 222 -10.61 8.11 8.32
C SER A 222 -10.47 9.64 8.16
N PHE A 223 -9.84 10.04 7.05
CA PHE A 223 -10.16 11.31 6.39
C PHE A 223 -11.38 11.10 5.49
N TYR A 224 -12.27 12.09 5.47
CA TYR A 224 -13.46 12.11 4.61
C TYR A 224 -13.47 13.39 3.80
N ASN A 225 -13.62 13.29 2.47
CA ASN A 225 -13.64 14.48 1.61
C ASN A 225 -14.95 15.25 1.85
N ALA A 226 -14.85 16.56 2.03
CA ALA A 226 -15.98 17.48 2.05
C ALA A 226 -16.00 18.30 0.75
N SER A 227 -17.19 18.64 0.21
CA SER A 227 -17.29 19.52 -0.96
C SER A 227 -16.89 20.96 -0.68
N ASP A 228 -17.04 21.36 0.58
CA ASP A 228 -16.85 22.70 1.11
C ASP A 228 -16.74 22.62 2.64
N THR A 229 -16.40 23.75 3.27
CA THR A 229 -16.23 23.85 4.73
C THR A 229 -17.47 24.39 5.45
N THR A 230 -18.65 24.39 4.82
CA THR A 230 -19.87 24.87 5.49
C THR A 230 -20.31 23.91 6.59
N ALA A 231 -20.93 24.47 7.62
CA ALA A 231 -21.45 23.70 8.75
C ALA A 231 -22.48 22.61 8.33
N GLU A 232 -23.18 22.81 7.22
CA GLU A 232 -24.13 21.82 6.69
C GLU A 232 -23.42 20.62 6.08
N THR A 233 -22.48 20.86 5.15
CA THR A 233 -21.68 19.81 4.52
C THR A 233 -20.89 19.01 5.54
N LEU A 234 -20.29 19.67 6.54
CA LEU A 234 -19.54 19.00 7.59
C LEU A 234 -20.44 18.18 8.55
N PHE A 235 -21.63 18.69 8.90
CA PHE A 235 -22.62 17.91 9.65
C PHE A 235 -23.13 16.68 8.85
N LEU A 236 -23.42 16.85 7.56
CA LEU A 236 -23.83 15.74 6.69
C LEU A 236 -22.72 14.69 6.54
N CYS A 237 -21.46 15.13 6.47
CA CYS A 237 -20.29 14.25 6.49
C CYS A 237 -20.24 13.41 7.78
N VAL A 238 -20.34 14.03 8.95
CA VAL A 238 -20.42 13.33 10.26
C VAL A 238 -21.56 12.31 10.27
N LYS A 239 -22.76 12.73 9.85
CA LYS A 239 -23.95 11.88 9.82
C LYS A 239 -23.77 10.66 8.92
N ASP A 240 -23.25 10.87 7.71
CA ASP A 240 -22.96 9.80 6.75
C ASP A 240 -21.89 8.82 7.28
N VAL A 241 -20.83 9.30 7.93
CA VAL A 241 -19.82 8.45 8.56
C VAL A 241 -20.44 7.55 9.62
N LEU A 242 -21.26 8.10 10.52
CA LEU A 242 -21.90 7.34 11.58
C LEU A 242 -22.91 6.33 11.04
N ILE A 243 -23.68 6.69 10.01
CA ILE A 243 -24.59 5.78 9.30
C ILE A 243 -23.82 4.63 8.63
N ARG A 244 -22.73 4.92 7.89
CA ARG A 244 -21.90 3.89 7.23
C ARG A 244 -21.23 2.93 8.22
N LEU A 245 -20.97 3.38 9.45
CA LEU A 245 -20.44 2.55 10.54
C LEU A 245 -21.53 1.91 11.41
N ASN A 246 -22.82 2.14 11.11
CA ASN A 246 -23.95 1.68 11.92
C ASN A 246 -23.87 2.09 13.41
N LEU A 247 -23.44 3.34 13.66
CA LEU A 247 -23.39 3.96 14.97
C LEU A 247 -24.54 4.97 15.10
N SER A 248 -25.40 4.82 16.12
CA SER A 248 -26.49 5.78 16.35
C SER A 248 -25.93 7.11 16.85
N MET A 249 -26.37 8.21 16.21
CA MET A 249 -26.07 9.57 16.67
C MET A 249 -26.59 9.82 18.09
N GLU A 250 -27.71 9.19 18.49
CA GLU A 250 -28.32 9.33 19.83
C GLU A 250 -27.37 8.93 20.97
N ARG A 251 -26.33 8.15 20.69
CA ARG A 251 -25.29 7.77 21.66
C ARG A 251 -24.17 8.79 21.79
N LEU A 252 -24.12 9.83 20.95
CA LEU A 252 -23.16 10.92 21.07
C LEU A 252 -23.46 11.72 22.33
N GLN A 253 -22.59 11.59 23.34
CA GLN A 253 -22.64 12.39 24.57
C GLN A 253 -21.69 13.59 24.53
N GLY A 254 -20.74 13.60 23.59
CA GLY A 254 -19.84 14.73 23.41
C GLY A 254 -19.31 14.83 21.99
N TYR A 255 -18.83 16.02 21.64
CA TYR A 255 -18.03 16.22 20.45
C TYR A 255 -17.03 17.37 20.60
N CYS A 256 -15.83 17.15 20.06
CA CYS A 256 -14.69 18.04 20.15
C CYS A 256 -14.29 18.56 18.76
N PHE A 257 -14.42 19.87 18.56
CA PHE A 257 -14.06 20.54 17.30
C PHE A 257 -13.22 21.79 17.56
N ASP A 258 -12.65 22.36 16.50
CA ASP A 258 -11.96 23.65 16.55
C ASP A 258 -12.91 24.83 16.88
N GLY A 259 -12.32 26.03 16.94
CA GLY A 259 -13.04 27.27 17.24
C GLY A 259 -13.73 27.91 16.04
N ALA A 260 -13.59 27.39 14.82
CA ALA A 260 -14.10 28.03 13.62
C ALA A 260 -15.64 28.15 13.65
N SER A 261 -16.18 29.26 13.14
CA SER A 261 -17.62 29.55 13.22
C SER A 261 -18.53 28.47 12.60
N ASN A 262 -18.03 27.76 11.58
CA ASN A 262 -18.76 26.64 10.97
C ASN A 262 -18.79 25.39 11.87
N MET A 263 -17.83 25.23 12.79
CA MET A 263 -17.79 24.12 13.75
C MET A 263 -18.43 24.52 15.09
N SER A 264 -17.94 25.61 15.69
CA SER A 264 -18.27 26.14 17.01
C SER A 264 -19.49 27.07 17.03
N GLY A 265 -20.09 27.39 15.88
CA GLY A 265 -21.20 28.35 15.79
C GLY A 265 -22.45 27.91 16.55
N ARG A 266 -22.85 28.70 17.56
CA ARG A 266 -24.01 28.43 18.45
C ARG A 266 -25.36 28.21 17.73
N PHE A 267 -25.54 28.82 16.55
CA PHE A 267 -26.83 28.80 15.82
C PHE A 267 -26.77 28.01 14.52
N MET A 268 -25.67 28.11 13.77
CA MET A 268 -25.56 27.53 12.42
C MET A 268 -24.44 26.49 12.28
N GLY A 269 -23.57 26.36 13.29
CA GLY A 269 -22.39 25.49 13.24
C GLY A 269 -22.71 24.01 13.39
N VAL A 270 -21.74 23.14 13.12
CA VAL A 270 -21.85 21.69 13.32
C VAL A 270 -22.26 21.38 14.76
N GLN A 271 -21.75 22.12 15.75
CA GLN A 271 -22.14 21.92 17.15
C GLN A 271 -23.64 22.18 17.42
N ALA A 272 -24.28 23.11 16.71
CA ALA A 272 -25.69 23.42 16.86
C ALA A 272 -26.55 22.33 16.20
N ARG A 273 -26.19 21.93 14.97
CA ARG A 273 -26.87 20.88 14.21
C ARG A 273 -26.79 19.51 14.89
N LEU A 274 -25.66 19.18 15.54
CA LEU A 274 -25.56 17.96 16.36
C LEU A 274 -26.39 18.06 17.64
N LYS A 275 -26.47 19.25 18.27
CA LYS A 275 -27.28 19.49 19.48
C LYS A 275 -28.79 19.35 19.21
N GLU A 276 -29.25 19.68 18.01
CA GLU A 276 -30.65 19.44 17.57
C GLU A 276 -30.99 17.94 17.49
N VAL A 277 -30.03 17.11 17.06
CA VAL A 277 -30.21 15.65 16.95
C VAL A 277 -29.97 14.95 18.30
N CYS A 278 -29.05 15.48 19.12
CA CYS A 278 -28.58 14.88 20.36
C CYS A 278 -28.64 15.92 21.50
N PRO A 279 -29.83 16.24 22.06
CA PRO A 279 -30.00 17.37 22.97
C PRO A 279 -29.13 17.35 24.23
N ASP A 280 -28.72 16.18 24.71
CA ASP A 280 -27.89 16.03 25.92
C ASP A 280 -26.38 16.16 25.65
N SER A 281 -25.96 16.12 24.39
CA SER A 281 -24.54 16.10 23.99
C SER A 281 -23.76 17.37 24.35
N VAL A 282 -22.48 17.24 24.70
CA VAL A 282 -21.62 18.36 25.11
C VAL A 282 -20.62 18.75 24.02
N TYR A 283 -20.65 20.02 23.59
CA TYR A 283 -19.57 20.60 22.79
C TYR A 283 -18.35 20.88 23.67
N VAL A 284 -17.19 20.38 23.25
CA VAL A 284 -15.88 20.73 23.81
C VAL A 284 -15.10 21.50 22.74
N HIS A 285 -14.65 22.71 23.07
CA HIS A 285 -13.73 23.44 22.21
C HIS A 285 -12.33 22.81 22.30
N CYS A 286 -11.74 22.47 21.16
CA CYS A 286 -10.42 21.84 21.08
C CYS A 286 -9.38 22.58 21.95
N THR A 287 -8.85 21.88 22.94
CA THR A 287 -7.91 22.44 23.93
C THR A 287 -6.58 22.82 23.29
N ASN A 288 -6.11 22.06 22.29
CA ASN A 288 -4.91 22.38 21.53
C ASN A 288 -5.08 23.68 20.72
N HIS A 289 -6.24 23.88 20.10
CA HIS A 289 -6.56 25.11 19.36
C HIS A 289 -6.72 26.30 20.32
N SER A 290 -7.46 26.10 21.42
CA SER A 290 -7.61 27.10 22.50
C SER A 290 -6.26 27.56 23.06
N LEU A 291 -5.34 26.62 23.30
CA LEU A 291 -3.99 26.93 23.77
C LEU A 291 -3.17 27.66 22.72
N ASP A 292 -3.22 27.27 21.44
CA ASP A 292 -2.52 27.99 20.37
C ASP A 292 -3.04 29.43 20.23
N LEU A 293 -4.36 29.67 20.33
CA LEU A 293 -4.95 31.01 20.34
C LEU A 293 -4.44 31.86 21.52
N VAL A 294 -4.45 31.33 22.74
CA VAL A 294 -3.92 32.04 23.92
C VAL A 294 -2.42 32.36 23.75
N LEU A 295 -1.64 31.41 23.22
CA LEU A 295 -0.21 31.62 22.98
C LEU A 295 0.05 32.63 21.84
N GLN A 296 -0.80 32.69 20.82
CA GLN A 296 -0.73 33.73 19.78
C GLN A 296 -0.98 35.13 20.37
N GLU A 297 -2.01 35.29 21.21
CA GLU A 297 -2.35 36.59 21.80
C GLU A 297 -1.26 37.05 22.80
N VAL A 298 -0.78 36.16 23.67
CA VAL A 298 0.35 36.46 24.58
C VAL A 298 1.62 36.80 23.80
N ALA A 299 1.92 36.09 22.71
CA ALA A 299 3.08 36.39 21.88
C ALA A 299 2.99 37.78 21.22
N ARG A 300 1.78 38.20 20.82
CA ARG A 300 1.51 39.52 20.21
C ARG A 300 1.80 40.66 21.18
N GLU A 301 1.39 40.53 22.43
CA GLU A 301 1.61 41.55 23.47
C GLU A 301 3.08 41.59 23.94
N VAL A 302 3.77 40.45 23.96
CA VAL A 302 5.19 40.38 24.34
C VAL A 302 6.07 40.62 23.11
N ARG A 303 6.44 41.89 22.89
CA ARG A 303 7.29 42.32 21.77
C ARG A 303 8.53 41.43 21.53
N LEU A 304 9.27 41.05 22.57
CA LEU A 304 10.45 40.18 22.45
C LEU A 304 10.12 38.84 21.78
N VAL A 305 8.97 38.24 22.12
CA VAL A 305 8.49 36.98 21.55
C VAL A 305 8.06 37.19 20.09
N THR A 306 7.28 38.23 19.79
CA THR A 306 6.92 38.57 18.40
C THR A 306 8.14 38.84 17.52
N ASP A 307 9.08 39.68 17.98
CA ASP A 307 10.30 40.01 17.22
C ASP A 307 11.18 38.76 17.00
N THR A 308 11.26 37.85 17.99
CA THR A 308 11.98 36.57 17.88
C THR A 308 11.32 35.60 16.90
N LEU A 309 9.99 35.42 16.96
CA LEU A 309 9.26 34.54 16.04
C LEU A 309 9.33 35.07 14.61
N ASN A 310 9.16 36.38 14.41
CA ASN A 310 9.31 37.02 13.10
C ASN A 310 10.73 36.83 12.56
N PHE A 311 11.77 36.99 13.38
CA PHE A 311 13.15 36.72 12.99
C PHE A 311 13.35 35.26 12.53
N VAL A 312 12.87 34.26 13.29
CA VAL A 312 12.97 32.84 12.90
C VAL A 312 12.28 32.57 11.56
N GLN A 313 11.12 33.18 11.33
CA GLN A 313 10.39 33.05 10.06
C GLN A 313 11.13 33.73 8.90
N GLU A 314 11.60 34.97 9.08
CA GLU A 314 12.37 35.70 8.06
C GLU A 314 13.65 34.95 7.67
N VAL A 315 14.38 34.42 8.66
CA VAL A 315 15.61 33.62 8.47
C VAL A 315 15.30 32.36 7.67
N THR A 316 14.31 31.59 8.10
CA THR A 316 13.96 30.30 7.48
C THR A 316 13.42 30.49 6.06
N ALA A 317 12.58 31.50 5.84
CA ALA A 317 12.11 31.85 4.51
C ALA A 317 13.26 32.29 3.60
N THR A 318 14.17 33.13 4.11
CA THR A 318 15.33 33.62 3.34
C THR A 318 16.24 32.47 2.91
N ILE A 319 16.55 31.51 3.77
CA ILE A 319 17.40 30.36 3.37
C ILE A 319 16.65 29.43 2.40
N ASN A 320 15.38 29.10 2.66
CA ASN A 320 14.64 28.13 1.84
C ASN A 320 14.15 28.66 0.48
N GLU A 321 13.94 29.97 0.31
CA GLU A 321 13.49 30.61 -0.94
C GLU A 321 14.49 30.41 -2.11
N SER A 322 15.74 30.03 -1.85
CA SER A 322 16.73 29.74 -2.90
C SER A 322 17.43 28.41 -2.67
N ALA A 323 17.32 27.51 -3.65
CA ALA A 323 18.07 26.25 -3.66
C ALA A 323 19.59 26.44 -3.49
N LYS A 324 20.16 27.54 -4.03
CA LYS A 324 21.57 27.90 -3.83
C LYS A 324 21.90 28.27 -2.38
N ARG A 325 21.05 29.09 -1.73
CA ARG A 325 21.24 29.49 -0.32
C ARG A 325 21.03 28.30 0.62
N LYS A 326 20.07 27.43 0.31
CA LYS A 326 19.86 26.17 1.02
C LYS A 326 21.05 25.21 0.89
N ALA A 327 21.57 25.01 -0.32
CA ALA A 327 22.76 24.17 -0.54
C ALA A 327 24.01 24.73 0.17
N LEU A 328 24.21 26.06 0.13
CA LEU A 328 25.27 26.73 0.88
C LEU A 328 25.15 26.46 2.38
N TYR A 329 23.97 26.71 2.97
CA TYR A 329 23.69 26.42 4.38
C TYR A 329 23.96 24.95 4.75
N GLN A 330 23.52 24.01 3.91
CA GLN A 330 23.75 22.58 4.11
C GLN A 330 25.23 22.18 4.01
N SER A 331 26.03 22.90 3.21
CA SER A 331 27.48 22.65 3.05
C SER A 331 28.34 23.11 4.24
N LEU A 332 27.77 23.83 5.21
CA LEU A 332 28.46 24.31 6.41
C LEU A 332 28.46 23.30 7.55
N PHE A 333 27.63 22.26 7.47
CA PHE A 333 27.64 21.14 8.43
C PHE A 333 28.84 20.23 8.17
N GLY A 334 29.41 19.65 9.23
CA GLY A 334 30.56 18.77 9.18
C GLY A 334 30.30 17.48 8.39
N CYS A 335 31.36 16.88 7.85
CA CYS A 335 31.28 15.60 7.17
C CYS A 335 30.83 14.50 8.16
N GLY A 336 29.64 13.93 7.94
CA GLY A 336 29.02 12.95 8.84
C GLY A 336 28.05 13.54 9.87
N GLU A 337 27.88 14.86 9.94
CA GLU A 337 26.87 15.48 10.79
C GLU A 337 25.46 15.38 10.18
N VAL A 338 24.44 15.29 11.04
CA VAL A 338 23.03 15.27 10.60
C VAL A 338 22.61 16.69 10.22
N VAL A 339 22.65 16.98 8.93
CA VAL A 339 22.26 18.26 8.31
C VAL A 339 20.90 18.72 8.83
N SER A 340 20.93 19.68 9.74
CA SER A 340 19.77 20.11 10.51
C SER A 340 19.09 21.29 9.82
N ASN A 341 18.30 20.98 8.78
CA ASN A 341 17.49 21.96 8.06
C ASN A 341 16.65 22.82 9.04
N LEU A 342 16.57 24.13 8.78
CA LEU A 342 15.69 25.03 9.53
C LEU A 342 14.22 24.63 9.34
N LEU A 343 13.46 24.70 10.42
CA LEU A 343 12.03 24.42 10.45
C LEU A 343 11.26 25.73 10.30
N ALA A 344 10.31 25.79 9.37
CA ALA A 344 9.41 26.93 9.25
C ALA A 344 8.46 26.98 10.45
N LEU A 345 8.09 28.18 10.89
CA LEU A 345 7.04 28.31 11.91
C LEU A 345 5.69 27.92 11.30
N CYS A 346 4.96 27.06 12.01
CA CYS A 346 3.57 26.79 11.72
C CYS A 346 2.70 27.79 12.51
N PRO A 347 1.87 28.64 11.88
CA PRO A 347 1.06 29.61 12.60
C PRO A 347 0.12 28.96 13.63
N THR A 348 -0.51 27.84 13.25
CA THR A 348 -1.59 27.16 13.96
C THR A 348 -1.14 26.01 14.87
N ARG A 349 0.16 25.75 15.01
CA ARG A 349 0.70 24.64 15.82
C ARG A 349 1.82 25.10 16.74
N TRP A 350 1.48 25.57 17.95
CA TRP A 350 2.43 26.05 18.94
C TRP A 350 3.61 25.10 19.22
N CYS A 351 3.39 23.78 19.24
CA CYS A 351 4.45 22.78 19.45
C CYS A 351 5.60 22.89 18.42
N VAL A 352 5.30 23.30 17.19
CA VAL A 352 6.28 23.48 16.11
C VAL A 352 7.13 24.73 16.34
N LYS A 353 6.59 25.77 17.01
CA LYS A 353 7.28 27.03 17.30
C LYS A 353 8.50 26.78 18.19
N VAL A 354 8.36 25.95 19.23
CA VAL A 354 9.47 25.54 20.11
C VAL A 354 10.53 24.74 19.32
N ALA A 355 10.11 23.75 18.54
CA ALA A 355 11.05 22.94 17.75
C ALA A 355 11.86 23.78 16.75
N ALA A 356 11.24 24.78 16.11
CA ALA A 356 11.91 25.70 15.20
C ALA A 356 12.90 26.64 15.93
N LEU A 357 12.53 27.17 17.10
CA LEU A 357 13.41 27.97 17.95
C LEU A 357 14.64 27.16 18.40
N SER A 358 14.42 25.97 18.96
CA SER A 358 15.50 25.07 19.38
C SER A 358 16.40 24.68 18.19
N ARG A 359 15.80 24.37 17.03
CA ARG A 359 16.55 24.09 15.80
C ARG A 359 17.45 25.27 15.42
N LEU A 360 16.90 26.48 15.30
CA LEU A 360 17.67 27.67 14.94
C LEU A 360 18.81 27.97 15.93
N LEU A 361 18.60 27.74 17.23
CA LEU A 361 19.65 27.88 18.23
C LEU A 361 20.76 26.84 18.07
N THR A 362 20.42 25.58 17.73
CA THR A 362 21.42 24.53 17.46
C THR A 362 22.28 24.84 16.24
N CYS A 363 21.71 25.39 15.17
CA CYS A 363 22.41 25.71 13.92
C CYS A 363 22.64 27.22 13.69
N TYR A 364 22.83 27.96 14.78
CA TYR A 364 22.95 29.42 14.76
C TYR A 364 24.25 29.88 14.08
N GLY A 365 25.35 29.13 14.23
CA GLY A 365 26.64 29.43 13.63
C GLY A 365 26.63 29.31 12.11
N GLU A 366 26.03 28.24 11.60
CA GLU A 366 25.87 27.93 10.17
C GLU A 366 24.93 28.94 9.51
N MET A 367 23.87 29.35 10.22
CA MET A 367 22.98 30.44 9.80
C MET A 367 23.73 31.78 9.66
N LEU A 368 24.49 32.20 10.67
CA LEU A 368 25.30 33.42 10.61
C LEU A 368 26.33 33.37 9.48
N GLN A 369 26.99 32.24 9.28
CA GLN A 369 28.02 32.08 8.25
C GLN A 369 27.42 32.05 6.83
N THR A 370 26.24 31.45 6.66
CA THR A 370 25.45 31.53 5.42
C THR A 370 25.15 32.98 5.07
N PHE A 371 24.70 33.78 6.05
CA PHE A 371 24.37 35.19 5.85
C PHE A 371 25.57 36.05 5.49
N ARG A 372 26.71 35.91 6.19
CA ARG A 372 27.96 36.61 5.83
C ARG A 372 28.41 36.30 4.39
N THR A 373 28.32 35.04 3.99
CA THR A 373 28.67 34.62 2.63
C THR A 373 27.75 35.28 1.60
N VAL A 374 26.43 35.21 1.82
CA VAL A 374 25.41 35.82 0.92
C VAL A 374 25.52 37.34 0.85
N GLU A 375 25.83 38.02 1.96
CA GLU A 375 26.06 39.47 2.00
C GLU A 375 27.29 39.88 1.17
N SER A 376 28.37 39.10 1.23
CA SER A 376 29.61 39.36 0.49
C SER A 376 29.54 39.06 -1.01
N ASP A 377 28.65 38.16 -1.43
CA ASP A 377 28.54 37.69 -2.82
C ASP A 377 27.88 38.73 -3.74
N LYS A 378 28.71 39.48 -4.46
CA LYS A 378 28.27 40.51 -5.41
C LYS A 378 27.41 39.99 -6.57
N THR A 379 27.38 38.68 -6.83
CA THR A 379 26.51 38.07 -7.87
C THR A 379 25.05 37.98 -7.42
N ILE A 380 24.79 38.07 -6.11
CA ILE A 380 23.45 38.05 -5.53
C ILE A 380 22.80 39.44 -5.63
N LYS A 381 21.50 39.46 -6.01
CA LYS A 381 20.67 40.68 -6.11
C LYS A 381 20.82 41.56 -4.86
N GLY A 382 21.00 42.87 -5.07
CA GLY A 382 21.24 43.83 -3.98
C GLY A 382 20.17 43.83 -2.89
N GLU A 383 18.89 43.67 -3.26
CA GLU A 383 17.76 43.52 -2.34
C GLU A 383 17.92 42.34 -1.37
N THR A 384 18.25 41.15 -1.90
CA THR A 384 18.56 39.96 -1.08
C THR A 384 19.71 40.24 -0.11
N ARG A 385 20.77 40.92 -0.57
CA ARG A 385 21.93 41.24 0.27
C ARG A 385 21.58 42.24 1.37
N ALA A 386 20.77 43.25 1.07
CA ALA A 386 20.25 44.19 2.07
C ALA A 386 19.36 43.48 3.11
N LYS A 387 18.46 42.60 2.68
CA LYS A 387 17.62 41.78 3.58
C LYS A 387 18.47 40.91 4.51
N VAL A 388 19.48 40.23 3.96
CA VAL A 388 20.41 39.38 4.74
C VAL A 388 21.29 40.21 5.69
N SER A 389 21.77 41.38 5.27
CA SER A 389 22.51 42.31 6.11
C SER A 389 21.69 42.80 7.31
N GLY A 390 20.41 43.13 7.08
CA GLY A 390 19.46 43.46 8.14
C GLY A 390 19.24 42.30 9.13
N LEU A 391 19.07 41.07 8.62
CA LEU A 391 18.95 39.87 9.46
C LEU A 391 20.23 39.58 10.26
N LEU A 392 21.41 39.70 9.64
CA LEU A 392 22.71 39.53 10.30
C LEU A 392 22.93 40.58 11.40
N THR A 393 22.49 41.81 11.16
CA THR A 393 22.50 42.90 12.15
C THR A 393 21.57 42.59 13.32
N LYS A 394 20.31 42.17 13.07
CA LYS A 394 19.40 41.70 14.13
C LYS A 394 20.06 40.58 14.97
N ALA A 395 20.59 39.56 14.30
CA ALA A 395 21.20 38.38 14.92
C ALA A 395 22.44 38.68 15.78
N THR A 396 23.24 39.69 15.39
CA THR A 396 24.47 40.07 16.12
C THR A 396 24.27 41.22 17.10
N SER A 397 23.09 41.85 17.11
CA SER A 397 22.76 42.93 18.04
C SER A 397 22.59 42.43 19.48
N LYS A 398 23.20 43.14 20.44
CA LYS A 398 23.01 42.86 21.88
C LYS A 398 21.62 43.26 22.42
N SER A 399 20.79 43.90 21.61
CA SER A 399 19.49 44.47 21.99
C SER A 399 18.34 43.46 22.10
N LEU A 400 18.57 42.19 21.73
CA LEU A 400 17.60 41.08 21.94
C LEU A 400 17.85 40.29 23.23
N ALA A 401 18.76 40.76 24.11
CA ALA A 401 19.27 40.00 25.25
C ALA A 401 18.82 40.53 26.64
N TYR A 402 17.76 41.35 26.70
CA TYR A 402 17.16 41.90 27.92
C TYR A 402 15.64 41.95 27.83
#